data_AF-A0A928LM55-F1
#
_entry.id   AF-A0A928LM55-F1
#
_cell.length_a   1.000
_cell.length_b   1.000
_cell.length_c   1.000
_cell.angle_alpha   90.00
_cell.angle_beta   90.00
_cell.angle_gamma   90.00
#
_symmetry.space_group_name_H-M   'P 1'
#
loop_
_entity.id
_entity.type
_entity.pdbx_description
1 polymer ?
#
loop_
_entity_poly.entity_id
_entity_poly.type
_entity_poly.pdbx_seq_one_letter_code
_entity_poly.pdbx_strand_id
1 'polypeptide(L)' 'MNIKELRTLTGMTQQAFAEYFSIPKRNIENWEEKKSNCPLYLLNLIEYKLKKENLI' A
#
# COMPACT_ATOMS: atom_id res chain seq x y z
N MET A 1 1.35 -9.30 5.76
CA MET A 1 0.43 -8.14 5.71
C MET A 1 -0.15 -8.01 4.33
N ASN A 2 -1.29 -7.34 4.15
CA ASN A 2 -1.79 -6.92 2.83
C ASN A 2 -1.70 -5.39 2.69
N ILE A 3 -1.98 -4.86 1.49
CA ILE A 3 -1.94 -3.41 1.23
C ILE A 3 -2.90 -2.63 2.15
N LYS A 4 -4.08 -3.18 2.45
CA LYS A 4 -5.06 -2.53 3.33
C LYS A 4 -4.52 -2.35 4.74
N GLU A 5 -3.87 -3.37 5.28
CA GLU A 5 -3.24 -3.34 6.61
C GLU A 5 -2.11 -2.31 6.65
N LEU A 6 -1.17 -2.36 5.69
CA LEU A 6 -0.07 -1.40 5.60
C LEU A 6 -0.58 0.05 5.49
N ARG A 7 -1.56 0.30 4.63
CA ARG A 7 -2.16 1.64 4.50
C ARG A 7 -2.83 2.08 5.82
N THR A 8 -3.58 1.19 6.46
CA THR A 8 -4.28 1.53 7.71
C THR A 8 -3.29 1.87 8.83
N LEU A 9 -2.16 1.16 8.92
CA LEU A 9 -1.09 1.46 9.89
C LEU A 9 -0.49 2.86 9.68
N THR A 10 -0.32 3.29 8.43
CA THR A 10 0.18 4.64 8.12
C THR A 10 -0.84 5.76 8.39
N GLY A 11 -2.10 5.43 8.68
CA GLY A 11 -3.18 6.42 8.80
C GLY A 11 -3.58 7.11 7.50
N MET A 12 -3.06 6.67 6.35
CA MET A 12 -3.30 7.31 5.05
C MET A 12 -4.65 6.90 4.44
N THR A 13 -5.28 7.83 3.73
CA THR A 13 -6.38 7.50 2.81
C THR A 13 -5.85 6.74 1.58
N GLN A 14 -6.73 6.06 0.85
CA GLN A 14 -6.33 5.37 -0.40
C GLN A 14 -5.70 6.32 -1.42
N GLN A 15 -6.19 7.56 -1.50
CA GLN A 15 -5.64 8.60 -2.38
C GLN A 15 -4.22 9.01 -1.95
N ALA A 16 -4.03 9.32 -0.66
CA ALA A 16 -2.72 9.72 -0.15
C ALA A 16 -1.68 8.61 -0.30
N PHE A 17 -2.07 7.35 -0.06
CA PHE A 17 -1.19 6.20 -0.23
C PHE A 17 -0.81 5.98 -1.70
N ALA A 18 -1.77 6.13 -2.61
CA ALA A 18 -1.56 6.07 -4.04
C ALA A 18 -0.56 7.13 -4.51
N GLU A 19 -0.74 8.39 -4.09
CA GLU A 19 0.17 9.50 -4.41
C GLU A 19 1.58 9.26 -3.85
N TYR A 20 1.69 8.85 -2.58
CA TYR A 20 2.96 8.62 -1.90
C TYR A 20 3.82 7.52 -2.56
N PHE A 21 3.19 6.47 -3.10
CA PHE A 21 3.89 5.42 -3.85
C PHE A 21 3.90 5.64 -5.37
N SER A 22 3.27 6.72 -5.86
CA SER A 22 3.02 6.93 -7.30
C SER A 22 2.36 5.72 -7.98
N ILE A 23 1.47 5.05 -7.25
CA ILE A 23 0.67 3.91 -7.74
C ILE A 23 -0.72 4.44 -8.07
N PRO A 24 -1.33 4.08 -9.22
CA PRO A 24 -2.70 4.47 -9.51
C PRO A 24 -3.64 4.04 -8.37
N LYS A 25 -4.48 4.95 -7.88
CA LYS A 25 -5.44 4.65 -6.81
C LYS A 25 -6.29 3.41 -7.12
N ARG A 26 -6.63 3.20 -8.39
CA ARG A 26 -7.38 2.04 -8.84
C ARG A 26 -6.70 0.70 -8.52
N ASN A 27 -5.36 0.65 -8.53
CA ASN A 27 -4.63 -0.55 -8.14
C ASN A 27 -4.76 -0.81 -6.64
N ILE A 28 -4.64 0.24 -5.82
CA ILE A 28 -4.86 0.15 -4.36
C ILE A 28 -6.28 -0.36 -4.08
N GLU A 29 -7.29 0.23 -4.71
CA GLU A 29 -8.69 -0.23 -4.61
C GLU A 29 -8.83 -1.71 -5.00
N ASN A 30 -8.30 -2.11 -6.16
CA ASN A 30 -8.40 -3.48 -6.64
C ASN A 30 -7.67 -4.48 -5.72
N TRP A 31 -6.55 -4.10 -5.12
CA TRP A 31 -5.82 -4.93 -4.16
C TRP A 31 -6.55 -5.05 -2.82
N GLU A 32 -7.16 -3.97 -2.34
CA GLU A 32 -7.96 -3.98 -1.11
C GLU A 32 -9.30 -4.71 -1.27
N GLU A 33 -9.90 -4.64 -2.46
CA GLU A 33 -11.13 -5.35 -2.84
C GLU A 33 -10.90 -6.80 -3.28
N LYS A 34 -9.64 -7.28 -3.27
CA LYS A 34 -9.24 -8.63 -3.74
C LYS A 34 -9.61 -8.93 -5.20
N LYS A 35 -9.85 -7.90 -6.02
CA LYS A 35 -10.05 -8.04 -7.47
C LYS A 35 -8.77 -8.43 -8.20
N SER A 36 -7.63 -8.09 -7.61
CA SER A 36 -6.30 -8.54 -8.04
C SER A 36 -5.38 -8.64 -6.83
N ASN A 37 -4.29 -9.40 -6.95
CA ASN A 37 -3.28 -9.48 -5.90
C ASN A 37 -2.13 -8.52 -6.19
N CYS A 38 -1.72 -7.76 -5.18
CA CYS A 38 -0.47 -7.02 -5.24
C CYS A 38 0.68 -8.03 -5.40
N PRO A 39 1.59 -7.86 -6.37
CA PRO A 39 2.75 -8.72 -6.49
C PRO A 39 3.55 -8.76 -5.17
N LEU A 40 3.96 -9.95 -4.74
CA LEU A 40 4.61 -10.13 -3.44
C LEU A 40 5.87 -9.27 -3.28
N TYR A 41 6.66 -9.11 -4.35
CA TYR A 41 7.85 -8.26 -4.32
C TYR A 41 7.49 -6.79 -4.03
N LEU A 42 6.40 -6.29 -4.61
CA LEU A 42 5.97 -4.90 -4.45
C LEU A 42 5.46 -4.67 -3.04
N LEU A 43 4.69 -5.62 -2.49
CA LEU A 43 4.26 -5.59 -1.10
C LEU A 43 5.46 -5.50 -0.14
N ASN A 44 6.49 -6.32 -0.36
CA ASN A 44 7.70 -6.29 0.46
C ASN A 44 8.46 -4.95 0.34
N LEU A 45 8.52 -4.35 -0.85
CA LEU A 45 9.13 -3.04 -1.06
C LEU A 45 8.35 -1.91 -0.37
N ILE A 46 7.02 -1.96 -0.42
CA ILE A 46 6.14 -1.02 0.28
C ILE A 46 6.38 -1.13 1.79
N GLU A 47 6.34 -2.34 2.35
CA GLU A 47 6.59 -2.58 3.78
C GLU A 47 7.99 -2.08 4.20
N TYR A 48 9.03 -2.39 3.40
CA TYR A 48 10.39 -1.93 3.66
C TYR A 48 10.47 -0.39 3.69
N LYS A 49 9.87 0.29 2.71
CA LYS A 49 9.88 1.76 2.64
C LYS A 49 9.19 2.38 3.86
N LEU A 50 8.02 1.87 4.23
CA LEU A 50 7.26 2.39 5.38
C LEU A 50 8.04 2.24 6.70
N LYS A 51 8.66 1.08 6.94
CA LYS A 51 9.53 0.86 8.12
C LYS A 51 10.74 1.79 8.11
N LYS A 52 11.37 1.97 6.95
CA LYS A 52 12.55 2.82 6.80
C LYS A 52 12.24 4.30 7.06
N GLU A 53 11.03 4.74 6.73
CA GLU A 53 10.55 6.09 6.98
C GLU A 53 9.87 6.25 8.36
N ASN A 54 9.89 5.22 9.21
CA ASN A 54 9.23 5.18 10.53
C ASN A 54 7.73 5.53 10.46
N LEU A 55 7.07 5.15 9.37
CA LEU A 55 5.62 5.32 9.20
C LEU A 55 4.82 4.16 9.77
N ILE A 56 5.47 3.00 9.97
CA ILE A 56 4.96 1.80 10.64
C ILE A 56 6.06 1.12 11.46
#